data_AF-A0A1G1MKP6-F1
#
_entry.id   AF-A0A1G1MKP6-F1
#
_cell.length_a   1.000
_cell.length_b   1.000
_cell.length_c   1.000
_cell.angle_alpha   90.00
_cell.angle_beta   90.00
_cell.angle_gamma   90.00
#
_symmetry.space_group_name_H-M   'P 1'
#
loop_
_entity.id
_entity.type
_entity.pdbx_description
1 polymer ?
#
loop_
_entity_poly.entity_id
_entity_poly.type
_entity_poly.pdbx_seq_one_letter_code
_entity_poly.pdbx_strand_id
1 'polypeptide(L)'
;MLSVARAGQLPSLFRGVVVADSPEGVRVIGVEEGSQADVADLRPEDIVLQVNDTPVKTIEEFSRTSQDLKGRAFKASVVILRNGEPRDVILHLYSYPVLRHWDLTFIPEHDVRFADPEVGAQYWMRLGRGFLSAKKPEPALNAYLNALHNDPRQLDAALRVAGLLLELTQSRLQAQRLPEALAAFKQGAVVLEHLFEHPLASDQLASIKSQLESTLRVLQEYRQAP
;
A
#
# COMPACT_ATOMS: atom_id res chain seq x y z
N MET A 1 -8.86 25.25 -24.76
CA MET A 1 -8.69 23.77 -24.78
C MET A 1 -8.80 23.30 -23.35
N LEU A 2 -9.64 22.30 -23.05
CA LEU A 2 -9.61 21.65 -21.74
C LEU A 2 -8.29 20.87 -21.63
N SER A 3 -7.46 21.20 -20.65
CA SER A 3 -6.30 20.38 -20.33
C SER A 3 -6.78 19.16 -19.52
N VAL A 4 -6.21 17.98 -19.80
CA VAL A 4 -6.54 16.72 -19.10
C VAL A 4 -5.23 16.06 -18.72
N ALA A 5 -5.09 15.64 -17.46
CA ALA A 5 -3.90 14.96 -16.96
C ALA A 5 -4.24 13.58 -16.37
N ARG A 6 -3.32 12.62 -16.56
CA ARG A 6 -3.32 11.29 -15.93
C ARG A 6 -2.04 11.13 -15.11
N ALA A 7 -2.17 10.87 -13.81
CA ALA A 7 -1.04 10.64 -12.92
C ALA A 7 -0.51 9.20 -13.03
N GLY A 8 0.24 8.89 -14.10
CA GLY A 8 0.74 7.53 -14.34
C GLY A 8 2.26 7.46 -14.33
N GLN A 9 2.86 6.94 -13.24
CA GLN A 9 3.99 5.98 -13.24
C GLN A 9 4.80 5.90 -11.92
N LEU A 10 4.47 6.68 -10.89
CA LEU A 10 5.01 6.50 -9.54
C LEU A 10 3.89 6.67 -8.51
N PRO A 11 4.02 6.14 -7.28
CA PRO A 11 2.96 6.22 -6.29
C PRO A 11 2.65 7.68 -5.94
N SER A 12 1.45 8.14 -6.26
CA SER A 12 0.94 9.44 -5.82
C SER A 12 -0.40 9.25 -5.13
N LEU A 13 -0.75 10.19 -4.25
CA LEU A 13 -2.04 10.24 -3.55
C LEU A 13 -3.25 10.34 -4.48
N PHE A 14 -3.02 10.72 -5.74
CA PHE A 14 -4.05 10.94 -6.76
C PHE A 14 -3.96 9.91 -7.89
N ARG A 15 -3.32 8.76 -7.66
CA ARG A 15 -3.34 7.64 -8.60
C ARG A 15 -4.80 7.23 -8.85
N GLY A 16 -5.13 6.97 -10.12
CA GLY A 16 -6.48 6.59 -10.53
C GLY A 16 -7.45 7.76 -10.70
N VAL A 17 -7.01 9.00 -10.48
CA VAL A 17 -7.84 10.20 -10.72
C VAL A 17 -7.55 10.79 -12.08
N VAL A 18 -8.59 11.13 -12.82
CA VAL A 18 -8.52 11.92 -14.05
C VAL A 18 -9.15 13.29 -13.77
N VAL A 19 -8.45 14.36 -14.12
CA VAL A 19 -8.88 15.73 -13.81
C VAL A 19 -8.93 16.64 -15.05
N ALA A 20 -9.72 17.71 -14.94
CA ALA A 20 -9.87 18.80 -15.89
C ALA A 20 -9.87 20.16 -15.16
N ASP A 21 -9.47 21.24 -15.85
CA ASP A 21 -9.56 22.60 -15.29
C ASP A 21 -11.03 23.05 -15.11
N SER A 22 -11.32 23.80 -14.06
CA SER A 22 -12.60 24.46 -13.78
C SER A 22 -12.37 25.91 -13.33
N PRO A 23 -13.32 26.84 -13.50
CA PRO A 23 -13.18 28.21 -13.00
C PRO A 23 -12.89 28.32 -11.50
N GLU A 24 -13.41 27.38 -10.71
CA GLU A 24 -13.33 27.36 -9.24
C GLU A 24 -12.12 26.58 -8.70
N GLY A 25 -11.52 25.71 -9.52
CA GLY A 25 -10.51 24.74 -9.08
C GLY A 25 -10.27 23.62 -10.09
N VAL A 26 -9.90 22.43 -9.61
CA VAL A 26 -9.60 21.29 -10.48
C VAL A 26 -10.70 20.24 -10.39
N ARG A 27 -11.45 20.05 -11.48
CA ARG A 27 -12.58 19.12 -11.55
C ARG A 27 -12.09 17.68 -11.71
N VAL A 28 -12.64 16.79 -10.90
CA VAL A 28 -12.52 15.34 -11.08
C VAL A 28 -13.48 14.90 -12.17
N ILE A 29 -12.96 14.26 -13.23
CA ILE A 29 -13.75 13.76 -14.35
C ILE A 29 -13.72 12.22 -14.46
N GLY A 30 -12.91 11.57 -13.64
CA GLY A 30 -12.86 10.12 -13.53
C GLY A 30 -12.13 9.68 -12.28
N VAL A 31 -12.62 8.59 -11.69
CA VAL A 31 -12.02 7.92 -10.55
C VAL A 31 -11.99 6.43 -10.88
N GLU A 32 -10.81 5.83 -10.79
CA GLU A 32 -10.60 4.40 -10.99
C GLU A 32 -11.18 3.62 -9.80
N GLU A 33 -12.05 2.65 -10.07
CA GLU A 33 -12.65 1.78 -9.07
C GLU A 33 -11.58 1.04 -8.26
N GLY A 34 -11.76 0.97 -6.94
CA GLY A 34 -10.79 0.38 -6.01
C GLY A 34 -9.55 1.25 -5.72
N SER A 35 -9.39 2.39 -6.40
CA SER A 35 -8.29 3.31 -6.10
C SER A 35 -8.42 3.95 -4.73
N GLN A 36 -7.34 4.56 -4.22
CA GLN A 36 -7.41 5.29 -2.96
C GLN A 36 -8.34 6.51 -3.03
N ALA A 37 -8.57 7.06 -4.23
CA ALA A 37 -9.56 8.10 -4.44
C ALA A 37 -11.00 7.56 -4.35
N ASP A 38 -11.26 6.37 -4.90
CA ASP A 38 -12.56 5.70 -4.79
C ASP A 38 -12.87 5.30 -3.33
N VAL A 39 -11.89 4.71 -2.62
CA VAL A 39 -12.01 4.37 -1.20
C VAL A 39 -12.28 5.60 -0.32
N ALA A 40 -11.75 6.76 -0.72
CA ALA A 40 -11.99 8.03 -0.04
C ALA A 40 -13.30 8.72 -0.46
N ASP A 41 -14.13 8.05 -1.28
CA ASP A 41 -15.38 8.58 -1.84
C ASP A 41 -15.17 9.84 -2.70
N LEU A 42 -14.04 10.00 -3.39
CA LEU A 42 -13.89 11.02 -4.43
C LEU A 42 -14.73 10.62 -5.65
N ARG A 43 -15.43 11.57 -6.27
CA ARG A 43 -16.38 11.28 -7.34
C ARG A 43 -16.17 12.21 -8.53
N PRO A 44 -16.58 11.79 -9.75
CA PRO A 44 -16.75 12.72 -10.86
C PRO A 44 -17.62 13.91 -10.45
N GLU A 45 -17.31 15.08 -11.00
CA GLU A 45 -17.91 16.40 -10.71
C GLU A 45 -17.50 17.06 -9.38
N ASP A 46 -16.72 16.38 -8.53
CA ASP A 46 -16.04 17.07 -7.42
C ASP A 46 -15.03 18.09 -7.97
N ILE A 47 -14.95 19.27 -7.35
CA ILE A 47 -13.93 20.27 -7.68
C ILE A 47 -12.95 20.35 -6.51
N VAL A 48 -11.71 19.93 -6.73
CA VAL A 48 -10.61 20.08 -5.76
C VAL A 48 -10.25 21.56 -5.66
N LEU A 49 -10.37 22.10 -4.44
CA LEU A 49 -10.07 23.50 -4.11
C LEU A 49 -8.71 23.62 -3.40
N GLN A 50 -8.34 22.61 -2.62
CA GLN A 50 -7.16 22.64 -1.76
C GLN A 50 -6.69 21.23 -1.44
N VAL A 51 -5.37 21.07 -1.33
CA VAL A 51 -4.70 19.85 -0.88
C VAL A 51 -3.77 20.21 0.28
N ASN A 52 -3.99 19.58 1.44
CA ASN A 52 -3.46 19.98 2.73
C ASN A 52 -3.69 21.49 2.95
N ASP A 53 -2.64 22.27 3.16
CA ASP A 53 -2.72 23.73 3.37
C ASP A 53 -2.46 24.52 2.08
N THR A 54 -2.48 23.86 0.91
CA THR A 54 -2.15 24.48 -0.38
C THR A 54 -3.39 24.58 -1.27
N PRO A 55 -3.88 25.79 -1.57
CA PRO A 55 -4.94 26.00 -2.56
C PRO A 55 -4.50 25.51 -3.95
N VAL A 56 -5.45 24.98 -4.70
CA VAL A 56 -5.22 24.43 -6.04
C VAL A 56 -6.28 24.97 -6.99
N LYS A 57 -5.84 25.73 -8.01
CA LYS A 57 -6.72 26.35 -9.01
C LYS A 57 -6.55 25.78 -10.42
N THR A 58 -5.38 25.22 -10.73
CA THR A 58 -5.09 24.67 -12.06
C THR A 58 -4.56 23.24 -11.96
N ILE A 59 -4.66 22.49 -13.06
CA ILE A 59 -4.09 21.15 -13.16
C ILE A 59 -2.57 21.15 -12.90
N GLU A 60 -1.84 22.19 -13.30
CA GLU A 60 -0.41 22.29 -13.02
C GLU A 60 -0.12 22.39 -11.52
N GLU A 61 -0.91 23.17 -10.79
CA GLU A 61 -0.80 23.27 -9.32
C GLU A 61 -1.18 21.96 -8.65
N PHE A 62 -2.24 21.32 -9.11
CA PHE A 62 -2.65 19.99 -8.63
C PHE A 62 -1.55 18.95 -8.84
N SER A 63 -0.97 18.93 -10.05
CA SER A 63 0.11 18.02 -10.41
C SER A 63 1.36 18.30 -9.58
N ARG A 64 1.73 19.57 -9.38
CA ARG A 64 2.85 19.96 -8.52
C ARG A 64 2.63 19.51 -7.08
N THR A 65 1.47 19.80 -6.49
CA THR A 65 1.16 19.37 -5.11
C THR A 65 1.16 17.84 -5.00
N SER A 66 0.62 17.12 -5.99
CA SER A 66 0.72 15.66 -6.05
C SER A 66 2.16 15.17 -6.09
N GLN A 67 3.06 15.87 -6.79
CA GLN A 67 4.48 15.52 -6.89
C GLN A 67 5.23 15.84 -5.60
N ASP A 68 4.91 16.94 -4.92
CA ASP A 68 5.54 17.32 -3.66
C ASP A 68 5.22 16.35 -2.53
N LEU A 69 4.03 15.76 -2.54
CA LEU A 69 3.60 14.78 -1.53
C LEU A 69 4.18 13.38 -1.77
N LYS A 70 4.66 13.11 -2.98
CA LYS A 70 5.16 11.80 -3.41
C LYS A 70 6.33 11.33 -2.55
N GLY A 71 6.15 10.19 -1.87
CA GLY A 71 7.17 9.62 -0.98
C GLY A 71 7.43 10.43 0.30
N ARG A 72 6.69 11.52 0.52
CA ARG A 72 6.81 12.38 1.71
C ARG A 72 5.57 12.35 2.59
N ALA A 73 4.41 12.07 2.01
CA ALA A 73 3.14 12.01 2.70
C ALA A 73 2.44 10.67 2.49
N PHE A 74 1.85 10.15 3.56
CA PHE A 74 1.10 8.89 3.55
C PHE A 74 -0.41 9.11 3.40
N LYS A 75 -0.86 10.35 3.61
CA LYS A 75 -2.22 10.83 3.40
C LYS A 75 -2.19 12.32 3.05
N ALA A 76 -3.28 12.84 2.48
CA ALA A 76 -3.55 14.26 2.36
C ALA A 76 -5.00 14.58 2.67
N SER A 77 -5.23 15.72 3.33
CA SER A 77 -6.57 16.32 3.41
C SER A 77 -6.84 17.03 2.09
N VAL A 78 -8.02 16.86 1.53
CA VAL A 78 -8.42 17.49 0.28
C VAL A 78 -9.75 18.17 0.50
N VAL A 79 -9.80 19.48 0.30
CA VAL A 79 -11.05 20.23 0.29
C VAL A 79 -11.61 20.15 -1.11
N ILE A 80 -12.81 19.61 -1.24
CA ILE A 80 -13.55 19.54 -2.49
C ILE A 80 -14.82 20.38 -2.40
N LEU A 81 -15.32 20.85 -3.54
CA LEU A 81 -16.68 21.34 -3.70
C LEU A 81 -17.52 20.21 -4.30
N ARG A 82 -18.57 19.79 -3.58
CA ARG A 82 -19.53 18.79 -4.08
C ARG A 82 -20.93 19.34 -3.92
N ASN A 83 -21.66 19.47 -5.03
CA ASN A 83 -23.01 20.05 -5.06
C ASN A 83 -23.07 21.47 -4.45
N GLY A 84 -22.02 22.26 -4.65
CA GLY A 84 -21.93 23.65 -4.15
C GLY A 84 -21.47 23.78 -2.69
N GLU A 85 -21.27 22.68 -1.97
CA GLU A 85 -20.86 22.70 -0.56
C GLU A 85 -19.42 22.18 -0.41
N PRO A 86 -18.56 22.87 0.36
CA PRO A 86 -17.22 22.37 0.69
C PRO A 86 -17.29 21.08 1.52
N ARG A 87 -16.39 20.15 1.24
CA ARG A 87 -16.22 18.90 2.00
C ARG A 87 -14.74 18.56 2.14
N ASP A 88 -14.37 18.03 3.30
CA ASP A 88 -13.06 17.44 3.52
C ASP A 88 -13.07 15.95 3.17
N VAL A 89 -12.10 15.53 2.36
CA VAL A 89 -11.84 14.14 2.00
C VAL A 89 -10.39 13.81 2.36
N ILE A 90 -10.14 12.62 2.91
CA ILE A 90 -8.78 12.18 3.21
C ILE A 90 -8.36 11.15 2.16
N LEU A 91 -7.38 11.52 1.33
CA LEU A 91 -6.75 10.60 0.39
C LEU A 91 -5.58 9.89 1.07
N HIS A 92 -5.47 8.57 0.86
CA HIS A 92 -4.38 7.75 1.38
C HIS A 92 -3.41 7.38 0.24
N LEU A 93 -2.10 7.37 0.51
CA LEU A 93 -1.10 6.89 -0.47
C LEU A 93 -1.04 5.36 -0.45
N TYR A 94 -1.23 4.80 0.74
CA TYR A 94 -1.16 3.38 1.00
C TYR A 94 -2.54 2.74 0.99
N SER A 95 -2.55 1.44 0.72
CA SER A 95 -3.71 0.57 0.86
C SER A 95 -4.35 0.78 2.24
N TYR A 96 -5.47 1.49 2.28
CA TYR A 96 -6.26 1.64 3.49
C TYR A 96 -6.69 0.30 4.09
N PRO A 97 -7.12 -0.73 3.31
CA PRO A 97 -7.40 -2.07 3.84
C PRO A 97 -6.24 -2.72 4.59
N VAL A 98 -5.02 -2.61 4.05
CA VAL A 98 -3.82 -3.20 4.68
C VAL A 98 -3.40 -2.39 5.90
N LEU A 99 -3.41 -1.06 5.79
CA LEU A 99 -3.05 -0.17 6.89
C LEU A 99 -3.96 -0.39 8.11
N ARG A 100 -5.27 -0.42 7.92
CA ARG A 100 -6.23 -0.52 9.05
C ARG A 100 -6.31 -1.91 9.68
N HIS A 101 -5.91 -2.96 8.96
CA HIS A 101 -6.04 -4.34 9.43
C HIS A 101 -4.72 -4.93 9.90
N TRP A 102 -3.60 -4.46 9.37
CA TRP A 102 -2.27 -5.01 9.64
C TRP A 102 -1.26 -3.96 10.10
N ASP A 103 -1.66 -2.69 10.26
CA ASP A 103 -0.77 -1.56 10.56
C ASP A 103 0.45 -1.43 9.61
N LEU A 104 0.27 -1.90 8.37
CA LEU A 104 1.31 -1.87 7.34
C LEU A 104 1.06 -0.81 6.28
N THR A 105 2.11 -0.07 5.96
CA THR A 105 2.14 0.84 4.81
C THR A 105 2.53 0.07 3.56
N PHE A 106 1.60 0.00 2.60
CA PHE A 106 1.79 -0.72 1.35
C PHE A 106 1.14 0.06 0.21
N ILE A 107 1.83 0.18 -0.93
CA ILE A 107 1.29 0.86 -2.11
C ILE A 107 0.74 -0.22 -3.04
N PRO A 108 -0.58 -0.33 -3.21
CA PRO A 108 -1.16 -1.39 -4.01
C PRO A 108 -0.90 -1.18 -5.50
N GLU A 109 -0.67 -2.29 -6.19
CA GLU A 109 -0.82 -2.37 -7.63
C GLU A 109 -2.31 -2.39 -7.96
N HIS A 110 -2.70 -1.61 -8.96
CA HIS A 110 -4.09 -1.53 -9.39
C HIS A 110 -4.20 -2.31 -10.69
N ASP A 111 -5.13 -3.26 -10.71
CA ASP A 111 -5.45 -4.02 -11.91
C ASP A 111 -6.97 -3.98 -12.11
N VAL A 112 -7.39 -3.06 -12.98
CA VAL A 112 -8.79 -2.83 -13.39
C VAL A 112 -9.49 -4.09 -13.92
N ARG A 113 -8.76 -5.18 -14.19
CA ARG A 113 -9.34 -6.44 -14.68
C ARG A 113 -10.11 -7.20 -13.60
N PHE A 114 -9.91 -6.89 -12.32
CA PHE A 114 -10.56 -7.59 -11.22
C PHE A 114 -11.58 -6.67 -10.54
N ALA A 115 -12.80 -6.59 -11.09
CA ALA A 115 -13.91 -5.91 -10.43
C ALA A 115 -14.35 -6.64 -9.14
N ASP A 116 -14.03 -7.93 -9.01
CA ASP A 116 -14.31 -8.75 -7.84
C ASP A 116 -13.05 -8.88 -6.94
N PRO A 117 -13.11 -8.42 -5.67
CA PRO A 117 -11.98 -8.49 -4.75
C PRO A 117 -11.51 -9.93 -4.45
N GLU A 118 -12.41 -10.91 -4.39
CA GLU A 118 -12.03 -12.31 -4.13
C GLU A 118 -11.20 -12.86 -5.29
N VAL A 119 -11.63 -12.59 -6.53
CA VAL A 119 -10.88 -12.97 -7.74
C VAL A 119 -9.50 -12.30 -7.76
N GLY A 120 -9.44 -11.01 -7.41
CA GLY A 120 -8.19 -10.28 -7.27
C GLY A 120 -7.25 -10.90 -6.24
N ALA A 121 -7.75 -11.18 -5.03
CA ALA A 121 -6.98 -11.82 -3.96
C ALA A 121 -6.43 -13.19 -4.40
N GLN A 122 -7.26 -14.04 -5.02
CA GLN A 122 -6.84 -15.35 -5.52
C GLN A 122 -5.76 -15.26 -6.61
N TYR A 123 -5.88 -14.30 -7.52
CA TYR A 123 -4.88 -14.03 -8.55
C TYR A 123 -3.52 -13.70 -7.92
N TRP A 124 -3.51 -12.75 -6.99
CA TRP A 124 -2.30 -12.30 -6.30
C TRP A 124 -1.67 -13.41 -5.46
N MET A 125 -2.49 -14.21 -4.78
CA MET A 125 -2.04 -15.42 -4.07
C MET A 125 -1.31 -16.41 -4.99
N ARG A 126 -1.87 -16.67 -6.18
CA ARG A 126 -1.23 -17.55 -7.17
C ARG A 126 0.09 -16.97 -7.68
N LEU A 127 0.12 -15.67 -7.96
CA LEU A 127 1.32 -14.99 -8.43
C LEU A 127 2.44 -15.02 -7.37
N GLY A 128 2.09 -14.79 -6.10
CA GLY A 128 3.02 -14.91 -4.96
C GLY A 128 3.67 -16.29 -4.88
N ARG A 129 2.87 -17.37 -4.99
CA ARG A 129 3.41 -18.75 -5.06
C ARG A 129 4.34 -18.97 -6.25
N GLY A 130 4.00 -18.40 -7.40
CA GLY A 130 4.84 -18.45 -8.60
C GLY A 130 6.19 -17.78 -8.38
N PHE A 131 6.21 -16.60 -7.77
CA PHE A 131 7.45 -15.90 -7.44
C PHE A 131 8.31 -16.64 -6.41
N LEU A 132 7.70 -17.26 -5.39
CA LEU A 132 8.44 -18.12 -4.45
C LEU A 132 9.06 -19.34 -5.15
N SER A 133 8.31 -19.98 -6.06
CA SER A 133 8.83 -21.09 -6.86
C SER A 133 10.03 -20.68 -7.73
N ALA A 134 10.05 -19.41 -8.16
CA ALA A 134 11.16 -18.79 -8.89
C ALA A 134 12.24 -18.18 -7.98
N LYS A 135 12.18 -18.37 -6.65
CA LYS A 135 13.11 -17.81 -5.66
C LYS A 135 13.21 -16.28 -5.71
N LYS A 136 12.07 -15.60 -5.88
CA LYS A 136 11.96 -14.14 -5.94
C LYS A 136 11.14 -13.63 -4.74
N PRO A 137 11.76 -13.45 -3.55
CA PRO A 137 11.04 -13.13 -2.33
C PRO A 137 10.41 -11.74 -2.32
N GLU A 138 11.05 -10.70 -2.86
CA GLU A 138 10.43 -9.36 -2.91
C GLU A 138 9.22 -9.29 -3.85
N PRO A 139 9.27 -9.82 -5.08
CA PRO A 139 8.07 -9.92 -5.92
C PRO A 139 6.96 -10.77 -5.28
N ALA A 140 7.31 -11.84 -4.56
CA ALA A 140 6.33 -12.64 -3.83
C ALA A 140 5.68 -11.84 -2.69
N LEU A 141 6.46 -11.12 -1.90
CA LEU A 141 5.97 -10.26 -0.82
C LEU A 141 4.99 -9.21 -1.37
N ASN A 142 5.36 -8.53 -2.46
CA ASN A 142 4.50 -7.56 -3.13
C ASN A 142 3.17 -8.19 -3.60
N ALA A 143 3.22 -9.40 -4.16
CA ALA A 143 2.01 -10.11 -4.57
C ALA A 143 1.10 -10.44 -3.36
N TYR A 144 1.65 -10.94 -2.25
CA TYR A 144 0.82 -11.22 -1.07
C TYR A 144 0.26 -9.96 -0.40
N LEU A 145 0.99 -8.83 -0.42
CA LEU A 145 0.45 -7.55 0.04
C LEU A 145 -0.70 -7.04 -0.85
N ASN A 146 -0.63 -7.28 -2.17
CA ASN A 146 -1.76 -7.03 -3.06
C ASN A 146 -2.95 -7.98 -2.82
N ALA A 147 -2.69 -9.24 -2.42
CA ALA A 147 -3.75 -10.12 -1.99
C ALA A 147 -4.47 -9.56 -0.74
N LEU A 148 -3.70 -9.10 0.26
CA LEU A 148 -4.26 -8.44 1.45
C LEU A 148 -4.93 -7.09 1.17
N HIS A 149 -4.53 -6.40 0.10
CA HIS A 149 -5.23 -5.19 -0.34
C HIS A 149 -6.65 -5.51 -0.82
N ASN A 150 -6.81 -6.63 -1.53
CA ASN A 150 -8.11 -7.08 -2.04
C ASN A 150 -8.96 -7.76 -0.95
N ASP A 151 -8.35 -8.64 -0.14
CA ASP A 151 -8.97 -9.28 1.02
C ASP A 151 -8.05 -9.17 2.24
N PRO A 152 -8.23 -8.15 3.10
CA PRO A 152 -7.37 -7.97 4.27
C PRO A 152 -7.50 -9.11 5.28
N ARG A 153 -8.59 -9.89 5.27
CA ARG A 153 -8.82 -10.99 6.23
C ARG A 153 -8.16 -12.30 5.79
N GLN A 154 -7.47 -12.33 4.66
CA GLN A 154 -6.86 -13.52 4.12
C GLN A 154 -5.62 -13.95 4.93
N LEU A 155 -5.82 -14.75 5.98
CA LEU A 155 -4.77 -15.15 6.93
C LEU A 155 -3.57 -15.84 6.27
N ASP A 156 -3.80 -16.66 5.24
CA ASP A 156 -2.70 -17.31 4.50
C ASP A 156 -1.78 -16.29 3.82
N ALA A 157 -2.33 -15.20 3.30
CA ALA A 157 -1.52 -14.13 2.70
C ALA A 157 -0.70 -13.41 3.79
N ALA A 158 -1.30 -13.12 4.94
CA ALA A 158 -0.62 -12.49 6.07
C ALA A 158 0.50 -13.36 6.64
N LEU A 159 0.30 -14.67 6.78
CA LEU A 159 1.34 -15.62 7.16
C LEU A 159 2.51 -15.62 6.17
N ARG A 160 2.22 -15.52 4.86
CA ARG A 160 3.27 -15.42 3.83
C ARG A 160 4.01 -14.08 3.91
N VAL A 161 3.30 -12.97 4.14
CA VAL A 161 3.90 -11.64 4.32
C VAL A 161 4.85 -11.64 5.53
N ALA A 162 4.40 -12.11 6.69
CA ALA A 162 5.23 -12.20 7.90
C ALA A 162 6.48 -13.06 7.68
N GLY A 163 6.32 -14.25 7.12
CA GLY A 163 7.44 -15.16 6.84
C GLY A 163 8.47 -14.56 5.86
N LEU A 164 8.00 -13.89 4.80
CA LEU A 164 8.89 -13.25 3.83
C LEU A 164 9.61 -12.03 4.39
N LEU A 165 8.97 -11.26 5.27
CA LEU A 165 9.62 -10.14 5.95
C LEU A 165 10.75 -10.63 6.85
N LEU A 166 10.55 -11.75 7.58
CA LEU A 166 11.61 -12.38 8.36
C LEU A 166 12.74 -12.95 7.48
N GLU A 167 12.42 -13.56 6.34
CA GLU A 167 13.41 -14.04 5.37
C GLU A 167 14.26 -12.88 4.80
N LEU A 168 13.60 -11.78 4.42
CA LEU A 168 14.26 -10.58 3.92
C LEU A 168 15.11 -9.91 5.00
N THR A 169 14.68 -9.91 6.27
CA THR A 169 15.53 -9.47 7.38
C THR A 169 16.83 -10.27 7.40
N GLN A 170 16.76 -11.60 7.38
CA GLN A 170 17.94 -12.46 7.40
C GLN A 170 18.87 -12.20 6.21
N SER A 171 18.32 -12.16 4.99
CA SER A 171 19.08 -11.91 3.76
C SER A 171 19.77 -10.54 3.77
N ARG A 172 19.08 -9.50 4.26
CA ARG A 172 19.63 -8.13 4.33
C ARG A 172 20.71 -7.99 5.39
N LEU A 173 20.60 -8.68 6.53
CA LEU A 173 21.68 -8.75 7.53
C LEU A 173 22.94 -9.39 6.94
N GLN A 174 22.79 -10.51 6.22
CA GLN A 174 23.91 -11.16 5.53
C GLN A 174 24.57 -10.24 4.49
N ALA A 175 23.78 -9.39 3.83
CA ALA A 175 24.24 -8.39 2.89
C ALA A 175 24.76 -7.08 3.55
N GLN A 176 24.88 -7.03 4.89
CA GLN A 176 25.28 -5.84 5.66
C GLN A 176 24.38 -4.61 5.47
N ARG A 177 23.10 -4.84 5.12
CA ARG A 177 22.08 -3.81 4.90
C ARG A 177 21.21 -3.64 6.13
N LEU A 178 21.82 -3.21 7.23
CA LEU A 178 21.18 -3.14 8.54
C LEU A 178 19.89 -2.29 8.55
N PRO A 179 19.85 -1.06 7.98
CA PRO A 179 18.63 -0.26 7.99
C PRO A 179 17.45 -0.97 7.31
N GLU A 180 17.67 -1.59 6.16
CA GLU A 180 16.63 -2.31 5.43
C GLU A 180 16.24 -3.63 6.10
N ALA A 181 17.17 -4.28 6.80
CA ALA A 181 16.89 -5.46 7.61
C ALA A 181 15.98 -5.12 8.80
N LEU A 182 16.30 -4.05 9.54
CA LEU A 182 15.51 -3.58 10.67
C LEU A 182 14.12 -3.10 10.23
N ALA A 183 14.03 -2.44 9.06
CA ALA A 183 12.75 -2.05 8.49
C ALA A 183 11.86 -3.27 8.18
N ALA A 184 12.40 -4.31 7.52
CA ALA A 184 11.66 -5.55 7.29
C ALA A 184 11.28 -6.25 8.59
N PHE A 185 12.20 -6.29 9.57
CA PHE A 185 11.95 -6.95 10.85
C PHE A 185 10.79 -6.28 11.60
N LYS A 186 10.81 -4.95 11.66
CA LYS A 186 9.73 -4.15 12.25
C LYS A 186 8.39 -4.44 11.58
N GLN A 187 8.35 -4.44 10.24
CA GLN A 187 7.12 -4.76 9.51
C GLN A 187 6.64 -6.19 9.78
N GLY A 188 7.56 -7.17 9.81
CA GLY A 188 7.22 -8.57 10.10
C GLY A 188 6.67 -8.76 11.51
N ALA A 189 7.27 -8.08 12.49
CA ALA A 189 6.80 -8.11 13.89
C ALA A 189 5.37 -7.56 14.02
N VAL A 190 5.07 -6.43 13.38
CA VAL A 190 3.71 -5.84 13.38
C VAL A 190 2.68 -6.81 12.81
N VAL A 191 2.97 -7.47 11.68
CA VAL A 191 2.03 -8.45 11.11
C VAL A 191 1.85 -9.65 12.03
N LEU A 192 2.92 -10.11 12.68
CA LEU A 192 2.85 -11.22 13.64
C LEU A 192 1.98 -10.87 14.86
N GLU A 193 2.12 -9.66 15.41
CA GLU A 193 1.28 -9.18 16.52
C GLU A 193 -0.20 -9.31 16.18
N HIS A 194 -0.62 -8.82 15.01
CA HIS A 194 -1.99 -8.95 14.50
C HIS A 194 -2.39 -10.41 14.20
N LEU A 195 -1.49 -11.22 13.61
CA LEU A 195 -1.76 -12.63 13.34
C LEU A 195 -2.10 -13.42 14.61
N PHE A 196 -1.50 -13.08 15.75
CA PHE A 196 -1.79 -13.73 17.04
C PHE A 196 -3.15 -13.36 17.64
N GLU A 197 -3.87 -12.39 17.06
CA GLU A 197 -5.27 -12.09 17.40
C GLU A 197 -6.26 -13.04 16.69
N HIS A 198 -5.77 -13.85 15.75
CA HIS A 198 -6.56 -14.80 14.97
C HIS A 198 -6.33 -16.25 15.40
N PRO A 199 -7.30 -17.16 15.18
CA PRO A 199 -7.09 -18.59 15.44
C PRO A 199 -6.06 -19.16 14.45
N LEU A 200 -4.90 -19.55 14.96
CA LEU A 200 -3.83 -20.19 14.19
C LEU A 200 -3.80 -21.70 14.46
N ALA A 201 -3.66 -22.47 13.39
CA ALA A 201 -3.46 -23.91 13.47
C ALA A 201 -2.07 -24.25 14.04
N SER A 202 -1.92 -25.47 14.59
CA SER A 202 -0.69 -25.88 15.27
C SER A 202 0.54 -25.90 14.34
N ASP A 203 0.35 -26.23 13.07
CA ASP A 203 1.38 -26.20 12.04
C ASP A 203 1.79 -24.76 11.66
N GLN A 204 0.83 -23.84 11.59
CA GLN A 204 1.10 -22.42 11.38
C GLN A 204 1.92 -21.84 12.54
N LEU A 205 1.54 -22.13 13.79
CA LEU A 205 2.30 -21.74 14.97
C LEU A 205 3.72 -22.31 14.98
N ALA A 206 3.87 -23.59 14.61
CA ALA A 206 5.18 -24.24 14.51
C ALA A 206 6.07 -23.57 13.44
N SER A 207 5.48 -23.21 12.29
CA SER A 207 6.17 -22.49 11.22
C SER A 207 6.65 -21.11 11.68
N ILE A 208 5.78 -20.33 12.31
CA ILE A 208 6.12 -18.99 12.84
C ILE A 208 7.24 -19.10 13.87
N LYS A 209 7.13 -20.04 14.82
CA LYS A 209 8.16 -20.30 15.84
C LYS A 209 9.51 -20.58 15.19
N SER A 210 9.56 -21.49 14.21
CA SER A 210 10.80 -21.84 13.51
C SER A 210 11.42 -20.64 12.79
N GLN A 211 10.60 -19.79 12.16
CA GLN A 211 11.08 -18.58 11.47
C GLN A 211 11.65 -17.55 12.46
N LEU A 212 10.98 -17.34 13.59
CA LEU A 212 11.44 -16.45 14.66
C LEU A 212 12.76 -16.93 15.27
N GLU A 213 12.87 -18.22 15.60
CA GLU A 213 14.11 -18.82 16.13
C GLU A 213 15.26 -18.68 15.13
N SER A 214 15.01 -18.91 13.84
CA SER A 214 16.02 -18.71 12.79
C SER A 214 16.46 -17.25 12.70
N THR A 215 15.51 -16.31 12.72
CA THR A 215 15.79 -14.88 12.61
C THR A 215 16.57 -14.38 13.82
N LEU A 216 16.22 -14.85 15.03
CA LEU A 216 16.94 -14.53 16.26
C LEU A 216 18.39 -15.00 16.22
N ARG A 217 18.67 -16.22 15.73
CA ARG A 217 20.04 -16.70 15.55
C ARG A 217 20.85 -15.78 14.63
N VAL A 218 20.30 -15.41 13.47
CA VAL A 218 20.99 -14.51 12.52
C VAL A 218 21.27 -13.14 13.13
N LEU A 219 20.33 -12.59 13.91
CA LEU A 219 20.54 -11.33 14.64
C LEU A 219 21.66 -11.44 15.70
N GLN A 220 21.74 -12.56 16.41
CA GLN A 220 22.79 -12.83 17.39
C GLN A 220 24.17 -12.94 16.73
N GLU A 221 24.26 -13.64 15.60
CA GLU A 221 25.48 -13.76 14.81
C GLU A 221 25.94 -12.40 14.27
N TYR A 222 25.01 -11.61 13.70
CA TYR A 222 25.31 -10.28 13.19
C TYR A 222 25.88 -9.34 14.28
N ARG A 223 25.35 -9.43 15.51
CA ARG A 223 25.88 -8.65 16.66
C ARG A 223 27.32 -9.01 17.02
N GLN A 224 27.74 -10.26 16.79
CA GLN A 224 29.07 -10.75 17.12
C GLN A 224 30.08 -10.54 15.99
N ALA A 225 29.61 -10.14 14.80
CA ALA A 225 30.48 -9.82 13.68
C ALA A 225 31.34 -8.57 14.02
N PRO A 226 32.65 -8.60 13.73
CA PRO A 226 33.59 -7.52 14.03
C PRO A 226 33.32 -6.24 13.24
#